data_AF-A0A661JL58-F1
#
_entry.id   AF-A0A661JL58-F1
#
_cell.length_a   1.000
_cell.length_b   1.000
_cell.length_c   1.000
_cell.angle_alpha   90.00
_cell.angle_beta   90.00
_cell.angle_gamma   90.00
#
_symmetry.space_group_name_H-M   'P 1'
#
loop_
_entity.id
_entity.type
_entity.pdbx_description
1 polymer ?
#
loop_
_entity_poly.entity_id
_entity_poly.type
_entity_poly.pdbx_seq_one_letter_code
_entity_poly.pdbx_strand_id
1 'polypeptide(L)'
;FDTVPPWEEACWGFIEDVPMEGLSFEELIEKEKKKKEESERALDRVMEMIPERVKGTWGANEDYQETSEEFTLGEYEVWRILTTWEDRFFADHYIHHPDADRVIFLHLECPKKSFDEFKPLYEEMIGTIELKP
;
A
#
# COMPACT_ATOMS: atom_id res chain seq x y z
N PHE A 1 32.00 5.91 7.19
CA PHE A 1 30.62 6.08 7.65
C PHE A 1 29.82 6.46 6.43
N ASP A 2 29.22 5.46 5.78
CA ASP A 2 28.23 5.71 4.73
C ASP A 2 27.01 6.31 5.42
N THR A 3 26.83 7.62 5.30
CA THR A 3 25.63 8.27 5.78
C THR A 3 24.50 7.88 4.85
N VAL A 4 23.57 7.08 5.36
CA VAL A 4 22.27 6.81 4.72
C VAL A 4 21.66 8.15 4.33
N PRO A 5 21.24 8.32 3.06
CA PRO A 5 20.64 9.57 2.63
C PRO A 5 19.41 9.95 3.47
N PRO A 6 19.20 11.23 3.80
CA PRO A 6 18.10 11.64 4.68
C PRO A 6 16.70 11.24 4.20
N TRP A 7 16.51 11.06 2.89
CA TRP A 7 15.24 10.61 2.32
C TRP A 7 14.97 9.12 2.53
N GLU A 8 16.01 8.30 2.73
CA GLU A 8 15.86 6.90 3.11
C GLU A 8 15.41 6.77 4.57
N GLU A 9 15.53 7.83 5.38
CA GLU A 9 15.06 7.88 6.77
C GLU A 9 13.73 8.64 6.95
N ALA A 10 13.20 9.24 5.89
CA ALA A 10 11.99 10.04 5.94
C ALA A 10 10.76 9.24 5.50
N CYS A 11 9.62 9.58 6.09
CA CYS A 11 8.33 9.19 5.53
C CYS A 11 8.01 10.06 4.31
N TRP A 12 7.42 9.45 3.29
CA TRP A 12 6.94 10.16 2.10
C TRP A 12 5.63 9.55 1.61
N GLY A 13 4.94 10.25 0.72
CA GLY A 13 3.68 9.77 0.17
C GLY A 13 3.17 10.64 -0.96
N PHE A 14 2.12 10.18 -1.61
CA PHE A 14 1.48 10.89 -2.70
C PHE A 14 -0.03 10.63 -2.72
N ILE A 15 -0.75 11.52 -3.41
CA ILE A 15 -2.19 11.42 -3.63
C ILE A 15 -2.44 11.47 -5.13
N GLU A 16 -3.25 10.53 -5.62
CA GLU A 16 -3.66 10.43 -7.02
C GLU A 16 -5.19 10.39 -7.14
N ASP A 17 -5.72 11.00 -8.20
CA ASP A 17 -7.13 10.89 -8.61
C ASP A 17 -7.22 9.80 -9.69
N VAL A 18 -7.84 8.67 -9.37
CA VAL A 18 -7.87 7.46 -10.21
C VAL A 18 -9.28 7.25 -10.74
N PRO A 19 -9.52 7.25 -12.07
CA PRO A 19 -10.84 6.98 -12.62
C PRO A 19 -11.25 5.52 -12.37
N MET A 20 -12.54 5.29 -12.13
CA MET A 20 -13.06 3.93 -11.94
C MET A 20 -13.29 3.18 -13.25
N GLU A 21 -13.22 3.86 -14.39
CA GLU A 21 -13.35 3.25 -15.73
C GLU A 21 -14.66 2.45 -15.91
N GLY A 22 -15.73 2.83 -15.21
CA GLY A 22 -17.04 2.15 -15.26
C GLY A 22 -17.16 0.90 -14.39
N LEU A 23 -16.16 0.61 -13.56
CA LEU A 23 -16.24 -0.39 -12.48
C LEU A 23 -16.97 0.18 -11.27
N SER A 24 -17.55 -0.68 -10.43
CA SER A 24 -17.91 -0.34 -9.05
C SER A 24 -16.67 -0.32 -8.14
N PHE A 25 -16.80 0.22 -6.93
CA PHE A 25 -15.69 0.23 -5.97
C PHE A 25 -15.27 -1.19 -5.57
N GLU A 26 -16.24 -2.07 -5.31
CA GLU A 26 -16.01 -3.50 -5.06
C GLU A 26 -15.28 -4.18 -6.23
N GLU A 27 -15.71 -3.91 -7.47
CA GLU A 27 -15.06 -4.48 -8.68
C GLU A 27 -13.62 -3.98 -8.85
N LEU A 28 -13.34 -2.73 -8.49
CA LEU A 28 -11.98 -2.18 -8.48
C LEU A 28 -11.10 -2.88 -7.45
N ILE A 29 -11.61 -3.07 -6.23
CA ILE A 29 -10.91 -3.80 -5.16
C ILE A 29 -10.61 -5.24 -5.62
N GLU A 30 -11.59 -5.94 -6.19
CA GLU A 30 -11.40 -7.30 -6.70
C GLU A 30 -10.38 -7.37 -7.84
N LYS A 31 -10.40 -6.39 -8.76
CA LYS A 31 -9.43 -6.27 -9.86
C LYS A 31 -7.99 -6.12 -9.33
N GLU A 32 -7.78 -5.26 -8.32
CA GLU A 32 -6.45 -5.05 -7.75
C GLU A 32 -5.97 -6.26 -6.93
N LYS A 33 -6.85 -6.88 -6.12
CA LYS A 33 -6.57 -8.15 -5.42
C LYS A 33 -6.13 -9.24 -6.41
N LYS A 34 -6.83 -9.38 -7.55
CA LYS A 34 -6.49 -10.36 -8.58
C LYS A 34 -5.17 -10.07 -9.28
N LYS A 35 -4.90 -8.82 -9.66
CA LYS A 35 -3.60 -8.43 -10.25
C LYS A 35 -2.44 -8.75 -9.31
N LYS A 36 -2.64 -8.56 -8.01
CA LYS A 36 -1.65 -8.91 -6.99
C LYS A 36 -1.38 -10.41 -6.96
N GLU A 37 -2.42 -11.23 -6.83
CA GLU A 37 -2.28 -12.70 -6.84
C GLU A 37 -1.62 -13.23 -8.13
N GLU A 38 -1.91 -12.62 -9.28
CA GLU A 38 -1.27 -12.96 -10.55
C GLU A 38 0.22 -12.59 -10.58
N SER A 39 0.57 -11.45 -9.97
CA SER A 39 1.95 -10.97 -9.85
C SER A 39 2.77 -11.83 -8.87
N GLU A 40 2.19 -12.21 -7.74
CA GLU A 40 2.78 -13.15 -6.77
C GLU A 40 3.03 -14.51 -7.43
N ARG A 41 2.04 -15.07 -8.13
CA ARG A 41 2.21 -16.32 -8.91
C ARG A 41 3.26 -16.19 -10.02
N ALA A 42 3.39 -15.01 -10.63
CA ALA A 42 4.43 -14.77 -11.62
C ALA A 42 5.81 -14.72 -10.97
N LEU A 43 5.94 -14.07 -9.80
CA LEU A 43 7.16 -14.02 -9.02
C LEU A 43 7.60 -15.42 -8.59
N ASP A 44 6.70 -16.25 -8.07
CA ASP A 44 7.01 -17.64 -7.68
C ASP A 44 7.62 -18.43 -8.85
N ARG A 45 7.01 -18.33 -10.04
CA ARG A 45 7.54 -18.97 -11.26
C ARG A 45 8.91 -18.43 -11.65
N VAL A 46 9.16 -17.14 -11.50
CA VAL A 46 10.48 -16.54 -11.75
C VAL A 46 11.50 -17.04 -10.73
N MET A 47 11.12 -17.09 -9.45
CA MET A 47 11.96 -17.59 -8.35
C MET A 47 12.33 -19.06 -8.54
N GLU A 48 11.46 -19.90 -9.12
CA GLU A 48 11.78 -21.28 -9.50
C GLU A 48 12.90 -21.37 -10.56
N MET A 49 12.99 -20.38 -11.45
CA MET A 49 13.97 -20.35 -12.55
C MET A 49 15.34 -19.78 -12.13
N ILE A 50 15.42 -19.08 -11.00
CA ILE A 50 16.67 -18.49 -10.50
C ILE A 50 17.55 -19.59 -9.88
N PRO A 51 18.85 -19.70 -10.22
CA PRO A 51 19.75 -20.66 -9.59
C PRO A 51 19.86 -20.45 -8.07
N GLU A 52 19.88 -21.53 -7.27
CA GLU A 52 19.92 -21.46 -5.78
C GLU A 52 21.00 -20.53 -5.22
N ARG A 53 22.19 -20.48 -5.85
CA ARG A 53 23.30 -19.59 -5.45
C ARG A 53 22.97 -18.08 -5.55
N VAL A 54 21.92 -17.73 -6.28
CA VAL A 54 21.43 -16.35 -6.50
C VAL A 54 20.15 -16.10 -5.70
N LYS A 55 19.37 -17.14 -5.35
CA LYS A 55 18.19 -17.00 -4.49
C LYS A 55 18.53 -16.44 -3.12
N GLY A 56 19.70 -16.78 -2.57
CA GLY A 56 20.17 -16.21 -1.29
C GLY A 56 20.45 -14.70 -1.32
N THR A 57 20.55 -14.06 -2.49
CA THR A 57 20.67 -12.59 -2.62
C THR A 57 19.37 -11.92 -3.07
N TRP A 58 18.37 -12.71 -3.48
CA TRP A 58 17.01 -12.27 -3.81
C TRP A 58 16.14 -12.84 -2.70
N GLY A 59 16.23 -12.23 -1.51
CA GLY A 59 15.61 -12.74 -0.30
C GLY A 59 14.19 -13.22 -0.56
N ALA A 60 13.92 -14.48 -0.21
CA ALA A 60 12.54 -14.88 0.04
C ALA A 60 11.97 -13.87 1.05
N ASN A 61 10.79 -13.33 0.75
CA ASN A 61 10.14 -12.24 1.46
C ASN A 61 9.63 -12.67 2.85
N GLU A 62 10.51 -13.22 3.69
CA GLU A 62 10.17 -13.74 5.02
C GLU A 62 9.63 -12.64 5.95
N ASP A 63 9.99 -11.38 5.69
CA ASP A 63 9.53 -10.21 6.43
C ASP A 63 8.32 -9.51 5.81
N TYR A 64 7.79 -10.01 4.68
CA TYR A 64 6.60 -9.43 4.06
C TYR A 64 5.35 -9.79 4.86
N GLN A 65 4.66 -8.76 5.36
CA GLN A 65 3.36 -8.88 6.01
C GLN A 65 2.40 -7.90 5.36
N GLU A 66 1.20 -8.36 5.05
CA GLU A 66 0.15 -7.49 4.54
C GLU A 66 -1.16 -7.77 5.26
N THR A 67 -1.87 -6.71 5.62
CA THR A 67 -3.24 -6.75 6.10
C THR A 67 -4.07 -5.77 5.30
N SER A 68 -5.28 -6.17 4.91
CA SER A 68 -6.23 -5.27 4.27
C SER A 68 -7.48 -5.10 5.13
N GLU A 69 -8.03 -3.90 5.11
CA GLU A 69 -9.16 -3.50 5.94
C GLU A 69 -10.09 -2.60 5.14
N GLU A 70 -11.39 -2.71 5.40
CA GLU A 70 -12.43 -1.89 4.77
C GLU A 70 -13.18 -1.15 5.90
N PHE A 71 -13.32 0.17 5.77
CA PHE A 71 -14.00 1.03 6.73
C PHE A 71 -14.57 2.27 6.05
N THR A 72 -15.29 3.13 6.79
CA THR A 72 -15.87 4.36 6.25
C THR A 72 -15.27 5.61 6.90
N LEU A 73 -15.13 6.67 6.10
CA LEU A 73 -14.80 8.03 6.56
C LEU A 73 -15.97 8.95 6.20
N GLY A 74 -16.94 9.09 7.10
CA GLY A 74 -18.19 9.77 6.80
C GLY A 74 -19.00 9.01 5.76
N GLU A 75 -19.22 9.63 4.59
CA GLU A 75 -19.95 9.03 3.45
C GLU A 75 -19.03 8.26 2.49
N TYR A 76 -17.72 8.30 2.72
CA TYR A 76 -16.72 7.68 1.84
C TYR A 76 -16.43 6.25 2.28
N GLU A 77 -16.37 5.36 1.31
CA GLU A 77 -15.90 3.99 1.46
C GLU A 77 -14.37 3.97 1.33
N VAL A 78 -13.69 3.29 2.24
CA VAL A 78 -12.23 3.22 2.26
C VAL A 78 -11.79 1.77 2.28
N TRP A 79 -10.96 1.40 1.30
CA TRP A 79 -10.18 0.18 1.34
C TRP A 79 -8.72 0.52 1.62
N ARG A 80 -8.17 -0.07 2.68
CA ARG A 80 -6.81 0.17 3.13
C ARG A 80 -5.99 -1.12 3.04
N ILE A 81 -4.76 -0.99 2.58
CA ILE A 81 -3.76 -2.04 2.60
C ILE A 81 -2.57 -1.54 3.40
N LEU A 82 -2.20 -2.28 4.44
CA LEU A 82 -1.02 -2.04 5.23
C LEU A 82 -0.01 -3.12 4.90
N THR A 83 1.16 -2.71 4.41
CA THR A 83 2.23 -3.63 4.01
C THR A 83 3.47 -3.32 4.81
N THR A 84 4.12 -4.33 5.37
CA THR A 84 5.47 -4.25 5.92
C THR A 84 6.36 -5.11 5.06
N TRP A 85 7.48 -4.57 4.60
CA TRP A 85 8.43 -5.32 3.79
C TRP A 85 9.84 -4.82 4.09
N GLU A 86 10.75 -5.75 4.42
CA GLU A 86 12.11 -5.44 4.88
C GLU A 86 12.09 -4.41 6.04
N ASP A 87 12.75 -3.27 5.86
CA ASP A 87 12.80 -2.14 6.79
C ASP A 87 11.79 -1.04 6.46
N ARG A 88 10.75 -1.35 5.66
CA ARG A 88 9.73 -0.42 5.19
C ARG A 88 8.32 -0.80 5.63
N PHE A 89 7.50 0.22 5.77
CA PHE A 89 6.07 0.17 5.96
C PHE A 89 5.39 1.00 4.88
N PHE A 90 4.30 0.47 4.33
CA PHE A 90 3.47 1.10 3.31
C PHE A 90 2.02 1.10 3.78
N ALA A 91 1.31 2.19 3.48
CA ALA A 91 -0.12 2.30 3.68
C ALA A 91 -0.79 2.87 2.43
N ASP A 92 -1.51 2.00 1.72
CA ASP A 92 -2.29 2.32 0.53
C ASP A 92 -3.75 2.50 0.91
N HIS A 93 -4.37 3.60 0.51
CA HIS A 93 -5.79 3.86 0.70
C HIS A 93 -6.45 4.12 -0.63
N TYR A 94 -7.57 3.46 -0.83
CA TYR A 94 -8.51 3.72 -1.90
C TYR A 94 -9.74 4.33 -1.24
N ILE A 95 -9.97 5.61 -1.48
CA ILE A 95 -11.05 6.39 -0.87
C ILE A 95 -12.07 6.73 -1.95
N HIS A 96 -13.29 6.23 -1.82
CA HIS A 96 -14.35 6.35 -2.81
C HIS A 96 -15.57 7.04 -2.24
N HIS A 97 -16.13 8.00 -2.98
CA HIS A 97 -17.45 8.53 -2.69
C HIS A 97 -18.49 7.76 -3.53
N PRO A 98 -19.60 7.26 -2.98
CA PRO A 98 -20.56 6.45 -3.72
C PRO A 98 -21.09 7.09 -5.02
N ASP A 99 -21.23 8.41 -5.04
CA ASP A 99 -21.70 9.18 -6.20
C ASP A 99 -20.58 9.57 -7.19
N ALA A 100 -19.33 9.23 -6.92
CA ALA A 100 -18.18 9.60 -7.74
C ALA A 100 -17.73 8.45 -8.65
N ASP A 101 -17.28 8.78 -9.86
CA ASP A 101 -16.73 7.84 -10.84
C ASP A 101 -15.20 7.67 -10.73
N ARG A 102 -14.67 7.95 -9.54
CA ARG A 102 -13.24 8.11 -9.26
C ARG A 102 -12.93 7.75 -7.82
N VAL A 103 -11.71 7.29 -7.60
CA VAL A 103 -11.15 6.95 -6.29
C VAL A 103 -9.95 7.85 -6.04
N ILE A 104 -9.87 8.40 -4.82
CA ILE A 104 -8.64 9.04 -4.36
C ILE A 104 -7.72 7.94 -3.84
N PHE A 105 -6.57 7.78 -4.48
CA PHE A 105 -5.53 6.88 -4.04
C PHE A 105 -4.51 7.64 -3.20
N LEU A 106 -4.30 7.23 -1.95
CA LEU A 106 -3.30 7.79 -1.05
C LEU A 106 -2.28 6.71 -0.69
N HIS A 107 -1.03 6.95 -1.07
CA HIS A 107 0.11 6.11 -0.71
C HIS A 107 0.98 6.80 0.32
N LEU A 108 1.40 6.05 1.34
CA LEU A 108 2.39 6.47 2.33
C LEU A 108 3.44 5.39 2.50
N GLU A 109 4.70 5.79 2.54
CA GLU A 109 5.84 4.93 2.83
C GLU A 109 6.65 5.52 3.99
N CYS A 110 7.04 4.67 4.93
CA CYS A 110 7.91 5.03 6.06
C CYS A 110 8.92 3.92 6.35
N PRO A 111 10.10 4.25 6.92
CA PRO A 111 10.96 3.26 7.56
C PRO A 111 10.24 2.59 8.74
N LYS A 112 10.34 1.25 8.84
CA LYS A 112 9.74 0.43 9.89
C LYS A 112 10.17 0.83 11.29
N LYS A 113 11.43 1.28 11.45
CA LYS A 113 11.95 1.84 12.72
C LYS A 113 11.14 3.03 13.24
N SER A 114 10.47 3.75 12.34
CA SER A 114 9.64 4.91 12.62
C SER A 114 8.15 4.58 12.67
N PHE A 115 7.76 3.33 12.34
CA PHE A 115 6.36 2.95 12.20
C PHE A 115 5.59 3.06 13.52
N ASP A 116 6.14 2.57 14.64
CA ASP A 116 5.44 2.63 15.94
C ASP A 116 5.19 4.07 16.40
N GLU A 117 6.10 5.00 16.06
CA GLU A 117 5.95 6.43 16.34
C GLU A 117 5.02 7.12 15.34
N PHE A 118 5.04 6.68 14.08
CA PHE A 118 4.28 7.29 12.99
C PHE A 118 2.83 6.83 12.95
N LYS A 119 2.54 5.57 13.31
CA LYS A 119 1.20 4.97 13.20
C LYS A 119 0.12 5.82 13.86
N PRO A 120 0.28 6.32 15.11
CA PRO A 120 -0.74 7.17 15.72
C PRO A 120 -0.96 8.50 14.98
N LEU A 121 0.13 9.14 14.52
CA LEU A 121 0.06 10.40 13.76
C LEU A 121 -0.61 10.20 12.40
N TYR A 122 -0.33 9.08 11.76
CA TYR A 122 -0.94 8.68 10.52
C TYR A 122 -2.43 8.35 10.69
N GLU A 123 -2.81 7.61 11.73
CA GLU A 123 -4.22 7.33 12.03
C GLU A 123 -4.99 8.63 12.36
N GLU A 124 -4.36 9.57 13.07
CA GLU A 124 -4.90 10.92 13.29
C GLU A 124 -5.04 11.69 11.97
N MET A 125 -4.03 11.65 11.09
CA MET A 125 -4.09 12.29 9.77
C MET A 125 -5.26 11.73 8.95
N ILE A 126 -5.39 10.40 8.83
CA ILE A 126 -6.49 9.76 8.09
C ILE A 126 -7.86 10.14 8.70
N GLY A 127 -7.98 10.13 10.02
CA GLY A 127 -9.21 10.49 10.73
C GLY A 127 -9.58 11.98 10.62
N THR A 128 -8.65 12.84 10.20
CA THR A 128 -8.85 14.28 10.02
C THR A 128 -8.94 14.72 8.56
N ILE A 129 -8.89 13.78 7.60
CA ILE A 129 -9.06 14.11 6.18
C ILE A 129 -10.49 14.64 5.98
N GLU A 130 -10.60 15.91 5.62
CA GLU A 130 -11.83 16.52 5.13
C GLU A 130 -11.91 16.35 3.61
N LEU A 131 -12.72 15.39 3.18
CA LEU A 131 -12.98 15.16 1.76
C LEU A 131 -14.08 16.12 1.29
N LYS A 132 -13.77 16.91 0.26
CA LYS A 132 -14.72 17.83 -0.36
C LYS A 132 -15.40 17.14 -1.54
N PRO A 133 -16.71 17.32 -1.73
CA PRO A 133 -17.44 16.82 -2.90
C PRO A 133 -16.83 17.30 -4.22
#